data_AF-A0A1I2EN97-F1
#
_entry.id   AF-A0A1I2EN97-F1
#
_cell.length_a   1.000
_cell.length_b   1.000
_cell.length_c   1.000
_cell.angle_alpha   90.00
_cell.angle_beta   90.00
_cell.angle_gamma   90.00
#
_symmetry.space_group_name_H-M   'P 1'
#
loop_
_entity.id
_entity.type
_entity.pdbx_description
1 polymer ?
#
loop_
_entity_poly.entity_id
_entity_poly.type
_entity_poly.pdbx_seq_one_letter_code
_entity_poly.pdbx_strand_id
1 'polypeptide(L)'
;MEHSYLNSLVQVEITGADLPKELLLSENGRYATYYAPFEFINESAKVVICGITPGIQQATIAIKAAQEGLGQSLPAEEVLKRAKHSASFAGAVILPKNSGGQK
;
A
#
# COMPACT_ATOMS: atom_id res chain seq x y z
N MET A 1 -1.59 4.58 -19.58
CA MET A 1 -2.08 5.28 -18.37
C MET A 1 -0.85 5.90 -17.73
N GLU A 2 -0.81 7.22 -17.54
CA GLU A 2 0.36 7.89 -16.96
C GLU A 2 0.35 7.67 -15.43
N HIS A 3 1.40 7.06 -14.89
CA HIS A 3 1.52 6.72 -13.47
C HIS A 3 2.08 7.92 -12.67
N SER A 4 1.42 9.08 -12.76
CA SER A 4 1.92 10.35 -12.21
C SER A 4 2.28 10.27 -10.72
N TYR A 5 1.51 9.52 -9.92
CA TYR A 5 1.77 9.30 -8.50
C TYR A 5 2.83 8.23 -8.20
N LEU A 6 3.14 7.34 -9.14
CA LEU A 6 4.18 6.32 -8.93
C LEU A 6 5.56 6.96 -8.89
N ASN A 7 5.81 7.93 -9.78
CA ASN A 7 7.10 8.62 -9.83
C ASN A 7 7.35 9.51 -8.60
N SER A 8 6.30 10.00 -7.94
CA SER A 8 6.47 10.79 -6.72
C SER A 8 7.05 9.96 -5.57
N LEU A 9 6.87 8.63 -5.59
CA LEU A 9 7.38 7.73 -4.55
C LEU A 9 8.90 7.78 -4.39
N VAL A 10 9.66 8.17 -5.42
CA VAL A 10 11.13 8.26 -5.36
C VAL A 10 11.60 9.25 -4.29
N GLN A 11 10.80 10.27 -3.98
CA GLN A 11 11.18 11.35 -3.06
C GLN A 11 10.54 11.23 -1.67
N VAL A 12 9.81 10.15 -1.41
CA VAL A 12 8.98 10.00 -0.21
C VAL A 12 9.70 9.19 0.85
N GLU A 13 9.94 9.75 2.03
CA GLU A 13 10.44 8.99 3.17
C GLU A 13 9.27 8.53 4.07
N ILE A 14 9.15 7.22 4.29
CA ILE A 14 8.17 6.70 5.24
C ILE A 14 8.81 6.63 6.64
N THR A 15 8.44 7.57 7.50
CA THR A 15 8.90 7.64 8.89
C THR A 15 7.73 7.38 9.85
N GLY A 16 7.90 6.43 10.76
CA GLY A 16 6.90 6.17 11.81
C GLY A 16 5.62 5.47 11.33
N ALA A 17 4.50 5.80 11.97
CA ALA A 17 3.21 5.13 11.78
C ALA A 17 2.30 5.80 10.75
N ASP A 18 2.55 7.07 10.42
CA ASP A 18 1.70 7.84 9.50
C ASP A 18 2.26 7.84 8.08
N LEU A 19 1.38 8.08 7.10
CA LEU A 19 1.80 8.23 5.71
C LEU A 19 2.25 9.68 5.43
N PRO A 20 3.28 9.87 4.59
CA PRO A 20 3.80 11.20 4.26
C PRO A 20 2.77 12.07 3.54
N LYS A 21 2.83 13.39 3.75
CA LYS A 21 1.88 14.35 3.17
C LYS A 21 1.98 14.43 1.64
N GLU A 22 3.12 14.07 1.10
CA GLU A 22 3.40 13.98 -0.34
C GLU A 22 2.50 12.95 -1.03
N LEU A 23 1.95 11.99 -0.28
CA LEU A 23 1.01 10.98 -0.77
C LEU A 23 -0.46 11.37 -0.54
N LEU A 24 -0.74 12.51 0.09
CA LEU A 24 -2.11 12.92 0.40
C LEU A 24 -2.89 13.24 -0.88
N LEU A 25 -4.00 12.55 -1.08
CA LEU A 25 -4.91 12.74 -2.22
C LEU A 25 -6.06 13.68 -1.88
N SER A 26 -6.59 13.60 -0.66
CA SER A 26 -7.69 14.46 -0.21
C SER A 26 -7.86 14.44 1.30
N GLU A 27 -8.52 15.49 1.82
CA GLU A 27 -8.95 15.59 3.21
C GLU A 27 -10.44 15.96 3.27
N ASN A 28 -11.16 15.38 4.23
CA ASN A 28 -12.54 15.72 4.54
C ASN A 28 -12.77 15.61 6.06
N GLY A 29 -12.74 16.76 6.74
CA GLY A 29 -12.85 16.82 8.19
C GLY A 29 -11.75 16.03 8.88
N ARG A 30 -12.12 14.96 9.59
CA ARG A 30 -11.17 14.08 10.30
C ARG A 30 -10.58 12.96 9.43
N TYR A 31 -10.95 12.90 8.15
CA TYR A 31 -10.52 11.84 7.25
C TYR A 31 -9.48 12.39 6.26
N ALA A 32 -8.42 11.63 6.06
CA ALA A 32 -7.41 11.88 5.05
C ALA A 32 -7.25 10.62 4.19
N THR A 33 -7.11 10.80 2.88
CA THR A 33 -6.90 9.71 1.92
C THR A 33 -5.52 9.85 1.33
N TYR A 34 -4.74 8.79 1.38
CA TYR A 34 -3.38 8.75 0.87
C TYR A 34 -3.27 7.75 -0.28
N TYR A 35 -2.38 8.04 -1.22
CA TYR A 35 -2.01 7.14 -2.28
C TYR A 35 -1.21 5.95 -1.75
N ALA A 36 -1.51 4.77 -2.28
CA ALA A 36 -0.70 3.56 -2.13
C ALA A 36 -0.76 2.77 -3.45
N PRO A 37 0.38 2.23 -3.94
CA PRO A 37 0.46 1.57 -5.25
C PRO A 37 -0.19 0.17 -5.22
N PHE A 38 -1.52 0.12 -5.43
CA PHE A 38 -2.36 -1.08 -5.32
C PHE A 38 -3.17 -1.37 -6.59
N GLU A 39 -2.98 -0.58 -7.64
CA GLU A 39 -3.76 -0.58 -8.88
C GLU A 39 -3.37 -1.68 -9.89
N PHE A 40 -2.33 -2.48 -9.64
CA PHE A 40 -2.04 -3.62 -10.50
C PHE A 40 -3.20 -4.64 -10.46
N ILE A 41 -3.66 -5.02 -11.65
CA ILE A 41 -4.71 -6.03 -11.87
C ILE A 41 -4.11 -7.16 -12.70
N ASN A 42 -4.26 -8.40 -12.20
CA ASN A 42 -3.99 -9.58 -13.01
C ASN A 42 -5.23 -9.92 -13.84
N GLU A 43 -5.25 -9.50 -15.11
CA GLU A 43 -6.39 -9.73 -16.02
C GLU A 43 -6.67 -11.21 -16.32
N SER A 44 -5.69 -12.09 -16.09
CA SER A 44 -5.87 -13.54 -16.25
C SER A 44 -6.51 -14.23 -15.04
N ALA A 45 -6.75 -13.50 -13.94
CA ALA A 45 -7.29 -14.08 -12.71
C ALA A 45 -8.74 -14.52 -12.88
N LYS A 46 -9.05 -15.76 -12.46
CA LYS A 46 -10.42 -16.30 -12.45
C LYS A 46 -11.24 -15.88 -11.23
N VAL A 47 -10.56 -15.43 -10.17
CA VAL A 47 -11.16 -15.04 -8.90
C VAL A 47 -10.54 -13.72 -8.46
N VAL A 48 -11.37 -12.82 -7.93
CA VAL A 48 -10.93 -11.51 -7.41
C VAL A 48 -11.35 -11.40 -5.95
N ILE A 49 -10.41 -10.95 -5.11
CA ILE A 49 -10.68 -10.60 -3.72
C ILE A 49 -10.68 -9.07 -3.61
N CYS A 50 -11.85 -8.49 -3.34
CA CYS A 50 -12.02 -7.05 -3.17
C CYS A 50 -11.91 -6.67 -1.70
N GLY A 51 -10.80 -6.03 -1.32
CA GLY A 51 -10.70 -5.32 -0.05
C GLY A 51 -11.32 -3.93 -0.13
N ILE A 52 -11.56 -3.30 1.03
CA ILE A 52 -12.10 -1.93 1.09
C ILE A 52 -10.97 -0.92 0.84
N THR A 53 -9.93 -0.94 1.67
CA THR A 53 -8.78 -0.03 1.59
C THR A 53 -7.58 -0.73 2.25
N PRO A 54 -6.37 -0.62 1.68
CA PRO A 54 -5.18 -1.18 2.33
C PRO A 54 -5.00 -0.59 3.73
N GLY A 55 -4.71 -1.45 4.71
CA GLY A 55 -4.30 -0.99 6.04
C GLY A 55 -2.93 -0.32 5.98
N ILE A 56 -2.58 0.44 7.02
CA ILE A 56 -1.32 1.21 7.08
C ILE A 56 -0.08 0.35 6.80
N GLN A 57 -0.02 -0.86 7.36
CA GLN A 57 1.08 -1.80 7.14
C GLN A 57 1.18 -2.22 5.67
N GLN A 58 0.05 -2.50 5.04
CA GLN A 58 -0.01 -2.88 3.63
C GLN A 58 0.41 -1.70 2.74
N ALA A 59 -0.09 -0.50 3.01
CA ALA A 59 0.30 0.70 2.27
C ALA A 59 1.82 0.95 2.36
N THR A 60 2.40 0.88 3.57
CA THR A 60 3.84 1.04 3.78
C THR A 60 4.66 0.00 3.02
N ILE A 61 4.24 -1.27 3.02
CA ILE A 61 4.94 -2.34 2.28
C ILE A 61 4.85 -2.09 0.78
N ALA A 62 3.68 -1.68 0.27
CA ALA A 62 3.49 -1.40 -1.15
C ALA A 62 4.38 -0.25 -1.64
N ILE A 63 4.45 0.85 -0.87
CA ILE A 63 5.29 2.00 -1.21
C ILE A 63 6.78 1.60 -1.23
N LYS A 64 7.26 0.88 -0.20
CA LYS A 64 8.66 0.42 -0.16
C LYS A 64 9.02 -0.49 -1.34
N ALA A 65 8.17 -1.47 -1.64
CA ALA A 65 8.38 -2.35 -2.79
C ALA A 65 8.35 -1.59 -4.13
N ALA A 66 7.51 -0.55 -4.24
CA ALA A 66 7.50 0.31 -5.42
C ALA A 66 8.79 1.14 -5.53
N GLN A 67 9.27 1.72 -4.43
CA GLN A 67 10.54 2.47 -4.39
C GLN A 67 11.73 1.60 -4.81
N GLU A 68 11.81 0.37 -4.31
CA GLU A 68 12.84 -0.59 -4.71
C GLU A 68 12.80 -0.89 -6.21
N GLY A 69 11.59 -1.09 -6.77
CA GLY A 69 11.41 -1.32 -8.20
C GLY A 69 11.79 -0.12 -9.07
N LEU A 70 11.46 1.09 -8.63
CA LEU A 70 11.84 2.35 -9.28
C LEU A 70 13.35 2.56 -9.23
N GLY A 71 14.00 2.29 -8.09
CA GLY A 71 15.46 2.33 -7.96
C GLY A 71 16.19 1.34 -8.88
N GLN A 72 15.52 0.25 -9.26
CA GLN A 72 16.00 -0.72 -10.26
C GLN A 72 15.65 -0.34 -11.70
N SER A 73 15.06 0.83 -11.94
CA SER A 73 14.61 1.28 -13.28
C SER A 73 13.65 0.31 -13.98
N LEU A 74 12.81 -0.39 -13.21
CA LEU A 74 11.84 -1.32 -13.77
C LEU A 74 10.69 -0.58 -14.48
N PRO A 75 10.05 -1.22 -15.47
CA PRO A 75 8.81 -0.71 -16.04
C PRO A 75 7.73 -0.53 -14.97
N ALA A 76 6.93 0.54 -15.07
CA ALA A 76 5.90 0.88 -14.10
C ALA A 76 4.94 -0.28 -13.77
N GLU A 77 4.55 -1.07 -14.77
CA GLU A 77 3.69 -2.24 -14.58
C GLU A 77 4.32 -3.28 -13.64
N GLU A 78 5.61 -3.59 -13.82
CA GLU A 78 6.34 -4.53 -12.97
C GLU A 78 6.57 -3.95 -11.55
N VAL A 79 6.74 -2.63 -11.42
CA VAL A 79 6.78 -1.95 -10.12
C VAL A 79 5.46 -2.13 -9.38
N LEU A 80 4.33 -1.84 -10.03
CA LEU A 80 2.99 -1.96 -9.45
C LEU A 80 2.64 -3.40 -9.11
N LYS A 81 3.02 -4.35 -9.95
CA LYS A 81 2.87 -5.78 -9.70
C LYS A 81 3.61 -6.23 -8.45
N ARG A 82 4.87 -5.80 -8.28
CA ARG A 82 5.66 -6.07 -7.07
C ARG A 82 5.01 -5.44 -5.83
N ALA A 83 4.60 -4.18 -5.92
CA ALA A 83 3.93 -3.48 -4.83
C ALA A 83 2.66 -4.21 -4.37
N LYS A 84 1.77 -4.54 -5.33
CA LYS A 84 0.54 -5.28 -5.08
C LYS A 84 0.82 -6.65 -4.45
N HIS A 85 1.76 -7.40 -5.00
CA HIS A 85 2.08 -8.75 -4.55
C HIS A 85 2.63 -8.76 -3.12
N SER A 86 3.60 -7.89 -2.82
CA SER A 86 4.25 -7.82 -1.50
C SER A 86 3.31 -7.36 -0.39
N ALA A 87 2.37 -6.48 -0.70
CA ALA A 87 1.50 -5.86 0.30
C ALA A 87 0.13 -6.55 0.49
N SER A 88 -0.33 -7.29 -0.53
CA SER A 88 -1.59 -8.04 -0.42
C SER A 88 -1.50 -9.03 0.74
N PHE A 89 -2.49 -9.00 1.64
CA PHE A 89 -2.54 -9.84 2.85
C PHE A 89 -1.41 -9.64 3.88
N ALA A 90 -0.51 -8.67 3.71
CA ALA A 90 0.60 -8.41 4.64
C ALA A 90 0.21 -7.67 5.94
N GLY A 91 -1.09 -7.55 6.23
CA GLY A 91 -1.59 -6.95 7.47
C GLY A 91 -1.55 -7.93 8.64
N ALA A 92 -1.44 -7.41 9.87
CA ALA A 92 -1.48 -8.22 11.07
C ALA A 92 -2.72 -9.13 11.11
N VAL A 93 -2.48 -10.44 11.25
CA VAL A 93 -3.53 -11.39 11.63
C VAL A 93 -3.95 -11.01 13.04
N ILE A 94 -5.20 -10.54 13.19
CA ILE A 94 -5.78 -10.33 14.51
C ILE A 94 -5.93 -11.72 15.15
N LEU A 95 -4.94 -12.13 15.95
CA LEU A 95 -5.15 -13.23 16.87
C LEU A 95 -6.20 -12.77 17.89
N PRO A 96 -7.22 -13.59 18.19
CA PRO A 96 -8.19 -13.25 19.22
C PRO A 96 -7.42 -12.97 20.52
N LYS A 97 -7.62 -11.79 21.11
CA LYS A 97 -7.16 -11.54 22.46
C LYS A 97 -7.90 -12.52 23.36
N ASN A 98 -7.22 -13.56 23.82
CA ASN A 98 -7.74 -14.35 24.94
C ASN A 98 -8.01 -13.36 26.06
N SER A 99 -9.30 -13.15 26.32
CA SER A 99 -9.78 -12.40 27.47
C SER A 99 -9.54 -13.29 28.69
N GLY A 100 -8.27 -13.46 29.05
CA GLY A 100 -7.86 -14.07 30.29
C GLY A 100 -8.41 -13.21 31.41
N GLY A 101 -9.42 -13.75 32.08
CA GLY A 101 -10.21 -13.06 33.08
C GLY A 101 -9.37 -12.44 34.19
N GLN A 102 -9.97 -11.43 34.79
CA GLN A 102 -9.61 -10.94 36.11
C GLN A 102 -9.39 -12.12 37.07
N LYS A 103 -8.24 -12.10 37.74
CA LYS A 103 -8.16 -12.27 39.19
C LYS A 103 -7.11 -11.31 39.74
#